data_AF-A0A099KG06-F1
#
_entry.id   AF-A0A099KG06-F1
#
_cell.length_a   1.000
_cell.length_b   1.000
_cell.length_c   1.000
_cell.angle_alpha   90.00
_cell.angle_beta   90.00
_cell.angle_gamma   90.00
#
_symmetry.space_group_name_H-M   'P 1'
#
loop_
_entity.id
_entity.type
_entity.pdbx_description
1 polymer ?
#
loop_
_entity_poly.entity_id
_entity_poly.type
_entity_poly.pdbx_seq_one_letter_code
_entity_poly.pdbx_strand_id
1 'polypeptide(L)'
;MNKLALTTLLLLVCMATAAFSRANDVANNIGSKAQLQQLLDDNKGKVVYLDFWASWCIPCRKSFPWMNEMQAKYAEQGLKIITVNVDVEKFLADEFLQDNPANFTVIYDPNGAIAKEFKLKGMPSSYLFDKTGKPVSAHVGFFNNKKADYEAEIVKLLATSR
;
A
#
# COMPACT_ATOMS: atom_id res chain seq x y z
N MET A 1 23.49 -38.97 -28.55
CA MET A 1 22.91 -37.66 -28.17
C MET A 1 23.98 -36.87 -27.42
N ASN A 2 24.38 -35.72 -27.99
CA ASN A 2 25.57 -34.98 -27.56
C ASN A 2 25.29 -34.23 -26.25
N LYS A 3 25.89 -34.68 -25.13
CA LYS A 3 25.68 -34.10 -23.78
C LYS A 3 25.95 -32.58 -23.75
N LEU A 4 26.83 -32.09 -24.63
CA LEU A 4 27.20 -30.68 -24.75
C LEU A 4 26.11 -29.79 -25.36
N ALA A 5 25.25 -30.34 -26.23
CA ALA A 5 24.14 -29.61 -26.84
C ALA A 5 22.95 -29.48 -25.87
N LEU A 6 22.76 -30.48 -25.00
CA LEU A 6 21.71 -30.47 -23.99
C LEU A 6 22.02 -29.48 -22.86
N THR A 7 23.28 -29.35 -22.45
CA THR A 7 23.69 -28.38 -21.42
C THR A 7 23.65 -26.94 -21.90
N THR A 8 24.03 -26.66 -23.16
CA THR A 8 23.94 -25.32 -23.74
C THR A 8 22.49 -24.87 -23.92
N LEU A 9 21.59 -25.77 -24.35
CA LEU A 9 20.16 -25.48 -24.45
C LEU A 9 19.55 -25.18 -23.07
N LEU A 10 19.91 -25.95 -22.03
CA LEU A 10 19.44 -25.74 -20.66
C LEU A 10 19.89 -24.38 -20.08
N LEU A 11 21.15 -23.99 -20.33
CA LEU A 11 21.71 -22.70 -19.89
C LEU A 11 21.02 -21.51 -20.58
N LEU A 12 20.76 -21.60 -21.88
CA LEU A 12 20.05 -20.56 -22.64
C LEU A 12 18.60 -20.37 -22.16
N VAL A 13 17.90 -21.47 -21.86
CA VAL A 13 16.54 -21.43 -21.31
C VAL A 13 16.53 -20.77 -19.91
N CYS A 14 17.48 -21.11 -19.03
CA CYS A 14 17.58 -20.49 -17.70
C CYS A 14 17.90 -18.99 -17.75
N MET A 15 18.74 -18.54 -18.69
CA MET A 15 19.03 -17.10 -18.83
C MET A 15 17.82 -16.32 -19.35
N ALA A 16 17.06 -16.89 -20.30
CA ALA A 16 15.87 -16.25 -20.86
C ALA A 16 14.74 -16.12 -19.82
N THR A 17 14.49 -17.16 -19.01
CA THR A 17 13.47 -17.11 -17.95
C THR A 17 13.82 -16.11 -16.85
N ALA A 18 15.09 -16.03 -16.45
CA ALA A 18 15.55 -15.06 -15.46
C ALA A 18 15.42 -13.60 -15.95
N ALA A 19 15.70 -13.34 -17.22
CA ALA A 19 15.53 -12.02 -17.82
C ALA A 19 14.06 -11.60 -17.90
N PHE A 20 13.16 -12.52 -18.28
CA PHE A 20 11.72 -12.25 -18.36
C PHE A 20 11.10 -11.99 -16.99
N SER A 21 11.45 -12.79 -15.98
CA SER A 21 11.01 -12.58 -14.59
C SER A 21 11.42 -11.19 -14.07
N ARG A 22 12.69 -10.82 -14.28
CA ARG A 22 13.19 -9.48 -13.91
C ARG A 22 12.47 -8.34 -14.61
N ALA A 23 12.15 -8.48 -15.89
CA ALA A 23 11.42 -7.45 -16.63
C ALA A 23 10.00 -7.25 -16.07
N ASN A 24 9.31 -8.34 -15.72
CA ASN A 24 8.01 -8.29 -15.06
C ASN A 24 8.08 -7.65 -13.67
N ASP A 25 9.08 -8.00 -12.86
CA ASP A 25 9.27 -7.40 -11.53
C ASP A 25 9.51 -5.89 -11.64
N VAL A 26 10.34 -5.47 -12.58
CA VAL A 26 10.61 -4.05 -12.84
C VAL A 26 9.34 -3.33 -13.29
N ALA A 27 8.57 -3.90 -14.23
CA ALA A 27 7.32 -3.31 -14.69
C ALA A 27 6.28 -3.17 -13.57
N ASN A 28 6.12 -4.21 -12.75
CA ASN A 28 5.20 -4.19 -11.59
C ASN A 28 5.63 -3.15 -10.54
N ASN A 29 6.93 -3.06 -10.24
CA ASN A 29 7.48 -2.09 -9.28
C ASN A 29 7.31 -0.64 -9.76
N ILE A 30 7.49 -0.40 -11.06
CA ILE A 30 7.24 0.91 -11.66
C ILE A 30 5.73 1.21 -11.60
N GLY A 31 4.89 0.22 -11.89
CA GLY A 31 3.44 0.34 -11.84
C GLY A 31 2.89 0.77 -10.49
N SER A 32 3.24 0.05 -9.41
CA SER A 32 2.71 0.36 -8.07
C SER A 32 3.17 1.73 -7.56
N LYS A 33 4.45 2.06 -7.73
CA LYS A 33 4.99 3.36 -7.33
C LYS A 33 4.43 4.53 -8.14
N ALA A 34 4.32 4.39 -9.46
CA ALA A 34 3.72 5.41 -10.31
C ALA A 34 2.26 5.64 -9.95
N GLN A 35 1.52 4.56 -9.64
CA GLN A 35 0.14 4.64 -9.17
C GLN A 35 0.03 5.41 -7.85
N LEU A 36 0.89 5.12 -6.86
CA LEU A 36 0.89 5.88 -5.60
C LEU A 36 1.21 7.35 -5.83
N GLN A 37 2.26 7.66 -6.61
CA GLN A 37 2.64 9.04 -6.90
C GLN A 37 1.49 9.80 -7.58
N GLN A 38 0.84 9.19 -8.58
CA GLN A 38 -0.31 9.79 -9.25
C GLN A 38 -1.46 10.06 -8.26
N LEU A 39 -1.80 9.10 -7.40
CA LEU A 39 -2.86 9.29 -6.41
C LEU A 39 -2.52 10.38 -5.38
N LEU A 40 -1.27 10.51 -4.96
CA LEU A 40 -0.84 11.60 -4.08
C LEU A 40 -0.95 12.95 -4.79
N ASP A 41 -0.55 13.04 -6.06
CA ASP A 41 -0.67 14.26 -6.86
C ASP A 41 -2.14 14.65 -7.09
N ASP A 42 -3.00 13.69 -7.44
CA ASP A 42 -4.44 13.89 -7.65
C ASP A 42 -5.18 14.33 -6.38
N ASN A 43 -4.62 14.00 -5.21
CA ASN A 43 -5.17 14.38 -3.92
C ASN A 43 -4.39 15.50 -3.24
N LYS A 44 -3.55 16.25 -3.98
CA LYS A 44 -3.01 17.51 -3.50
C LYS A 44 -4.14 18.43 -3.04
N GLY A 45 -3.95 19.01 -1.87
CA GLY A 45 -4.93 19.84 -1.22
C GLY A 45 -5.96 19.12 -0.36
N LYS A 46 -5.84 17.79 -0.23
CA LYS A 46 -6.53 16.93 0.73
C LYS A 46 -5.53 16.39 1.75
N VAL A 47 -6.03 15.97 2.91
CA VAL A 47 -5.27 15.15 3.84
C VAL A 47 -5.34 13.71 3.35
N VAL A 48 -4.19 13.02 3.25
CA VAL A 48 -4.14 11.62 2.84
C VAL A 48 -3.71 10.74 4.01
N TYR A 49 -4.51 9.73 4.34
CA TYR A 49 -4.11 8.63 5.22
C TYR A 49 -3.69 7.44 4.35
N LEU A 50 -2.39 7.15 4.34
CA LEU A 50 -1.79 6.04 3.59
C LEU A 50 -1.54 4.87 4.54
N ASP A 51 -2.22 3.74 4.37
CA ASP A 51 -2.05 2.55 5.22
C ASP A 51 -1.43 1.37 4.46
N PHE A 52 -0.50 0.67 5.09
CA PHE A 52 0.11 -0.55 4.57
C PHE A 52 -0.45 -1.76 5.30
N TRP A 53 -1.01 -2.72 4.56
CA TRP A 53 -1.68 -3.88 5.12
C TRP A 53 -1.38 -5.18 4.35
N ALA A 54 -1.69 -6.31 4.98
CA ALA A 54 -1.60 -7.64 4.34
C ALA A 54 -2.72 -8.55 4.88
N SER A 55 -3.11 -9.55 4.11
CA SER A 55 -4.21 -10.49 4.43
C SER A 55 -4.01 -11.24 5.76
N TRP A 56 -2.76 -11.56 6.08
CA TRP A 56 -2.32 -12.28 7.28
C TRP A 56 -2.18 -11.39 8.52
N CYS A 57 -2.30 -10.06 8.36
CA CYS A 57 -2.15 -9.11 9.44
C CYS A 57 -3.43 -8.97 10.26
N ILE A 58 -3.46 -9.58 11.45
CA ILE A 58 -4.63 -9.53 12.36
C ILE A 58 -5.00 -8.08 12.74
N PRO A 59 -4.07 -7.18 13.11
CA PRO A 59 -4.44 -5.80 13.43
C PRO A 59 -5.02 -5.03 12.22
N CYS A 60 -4.68 -5.40 11.00
CA CYS A 60 -5.23 -4.79 9.79
C CYS A 60 -6.75 -5.03 9.69
N ARG A 61 -7.25 -6.21 10.08
CA ARG A 61 -8.72 -6.46 10.17
C ARG A 61 -9.42 -5.48 11.11
N LYS A 62 -8.71 -4.99 12.14
CA LYS A 62 -9.25 -4.01 13.10
C LYS A 62 -9.18 -2.57 12.59
N SER A 63 -8.23 -2.24 11.72
CA SER A 63 -8.08 -0.90 11.14
C SER A 63 -9.12 -0.64 10.05
N PHE A 64 -9.52 -1.65 9.27
CA PHE A 64 -10.44 -1.49 8.13
C PHE A 64 -11.80 -0.87 8.49
N PRO A 65 -12.54 -1.35 9.52
CA PRO A 65 -13.78 -0.69 9.93
C PRO A 65 -13.58 0.77 10.34
N TRP A 66 -12.48 1.07 11.04
CA TRP A 66 -12.15 2.43 11.45
C TRP A 66 -11.78 3.31 10.24
N MET A 67 -11.01 2.80 9.29
CA MET A 67 -10.70 3.52 8.06
C MET A 67 -11.96 3.79 7.24
N ASN A 68 -12.88 2.82 7.11
CA ASN A 68 -14.17 3.07 6.46
C ASN A 68 -14.96 4.19 7.14
N GLU A 69 -15.02 4.18 8.48
CA GLU A 69 -15.67 5.22 9.27
C GLU A 69 -15.02 6.59 9.02
N MET A 70 -13.69 6.69 9.08
CA MET A 70 -12.97 7.93 8.83
C MET A 70 -13.19 8.45 7.40
N GLN A 71 -13.10 7.56 6.40
CA GLN A 71 -13.35 7.91 5.00
C GLN A 71 -14.77 8.45 4.82
N ALA A 72 -15.78 7.80 5.41
CA ALA A 72 -17.17 8.25 5.32
C ALA A 72 -17.38 9.59 6.04
N LYS A 73 -16.81 9.75 7.23
CA LYS A 73 -16.99 10.93 8.10
C LYS A 73 -16.31 12.18 7.56
N TYR A 74 -15.15 12.04 6.91
CA TYR A 74 -14.27 13.17 6.56
C TYR A 74 -14.00 13.33 5.06
N ALA A 75 -14.54 12.48 4.19
CA ALA A 75 -14.38 12.61 2.73
C ALA A 75 -14.67 14.03 2.23
N GLU A 76 -15.84 14.56 2.58
CA GLU A 76 -16.31 15.88 2.15
C GLU A 76 -15.48 17.03 2.74
N GLN A 77 -14.83 16.79 3.88
CA GLN A 77 -13.93 17.74 4.54
C GLN A 77 -12.51 17.69 3.95
N GLY A 78 -12.25 16.79 3.00
CA GLY A 78 -10.97 16.67 2.32
C GLY A 78 -10.06 15.60 2.89
N LEU A 79 -10.58 14.54 3.52
CA LEU A 79 -9.82 13.32 3.80
C LEU A 79 -9.88 12.36 2.61
N LYS A 80 -8.74 11.77 2.26
CA LYS A 80 -8.65 10.62 1.37
C LYS A 80 -7.90 9.48 2.05
N ILE A 81 -8.49 8.30 2.05
CA ILE A 81 -7.80 7.07 2.46
C ILE A 81 -7.31 6.33 1.21
N ILE A 82 -6.04 5.96 1.26
CA ILE A 82 -5.35 5.13 0.27
C ILE A 82 -4.66 4.02 1.04
N THR A 83 -4.73 2.80 0.56
CA THR A 83 -4.06 1.67 1.20
C THR A 83 -3.18 0.93 0.21
N VAL A 84 -2.12 0.33 0.70
CA VAL A 84 -1.16 -0.46 -0.06
C VAL A 84 -1.15 -1.86 0.53
N ASN A 85 -1.65 -2.81 -0.23
CA ASN A 85 -1.56 -4.22 0.08
C ASN A 85 -0.19 -4.77 -0.30
N VAL A 86 0.43 -5.54 0.58
CA VAL A 86 1.77 -6.13 0.36
C VAL A 86 1.76 -7.67 0.28
N ASP A 87 0.60 -8.29 0.04
CA ASP A 87 0.55 -9.72 -0.24
C ASP A 87 1.24 -10.02 -1.59
N VAL A 88 2.05 -11.07 -1.64
CA VAL A 88 2.74 -11.49 -2.87
C VAL A 88 1.72 -11.92 -3.92
N GLU A 89 0.72 -12.70 -3.51
CA GLU A 89 -0.37 -13.14 -4.35
C GLU A 89 -1.64 -12.32 -4.13
N LYS A 90 -2.08 -11.58 -5.16
CA LYS A 90 -3.25 -10.70 -5.11
C LYS A 90 -4.52 -11.40 -4.59
N PHE A 91 -4.71 -12.68 -4.87
CA PHE A 91 -5.93 -13.40 -4.46
C PHE A 91 -6.10 -13.44 -2.93
N LEU A 92 -5.00 -13.43 -2.15
CA LEU A 92 -5.05 -13.39 -0.68
C LEU A 92 -5.67 -12.08 -0.18
N ALA A 93 -5.31 -10.98 -0.83
CA ALA A 93 -5.90 -9.68 -0.56
C ALA A 93 -7.37 -9.65 -0.98
N ASP A 94 -7.72 -10.26 -2.12
CA ASP A 94 -9.09 -10.34 -2.60
C ASP A 94 -9.99 -11.17 -1.66
N GLU A 95 -9.49 -12.29 -1.12
CA GLU A 95 -10.16 -13.06 -0.06
C GLU A 95 -10.34 -12.24 1.22
N PHE A 96 -9.30 -11.53 1.67
CA PHE A 96 -9.41 -10.64 2.82
C PHE A 96 -10.51 -9.60 2.65
N LEU A 97 -10.61 -9.00 1.46
CA LEU A 97 -11.57 -7.94 1.14
C LEU A 97 -13.03 -8.42 1.07
N GLN A 98 -13.27 -9.73 0.91
CA GLN A 98 -14.63 -10.30 1.01
C GLN A 98 -15.19 -10.14 2.43
N ASP A 99 -14.35 -10.37 3.44
CA ASP A 99 -14.75 -10.27 4.86
C ASP A 99 -14.51 -8.88 5.46
N ASN A 100 -13.66 -8.06 4.82
CA ASN A 100 -13.24 -6.75 5.32
C ASN A 100 -13.38 -5.72 4.19
N PRO A 101 -14.60 -5.25 3.90
CA PRO A 101 -14.83 -4.33 2.79
C PRO A 101 -13.97 -3.07 2.90
N ALA A 102 -13.35 -2.67 1.80
CA ALA A 102 -12.59 -1.42 1.69
C ALA A 102 -13.40 -0.38 0.90
N ASN A 103 -13.94 0.64 1.57
CA ASN A 103 -14.61 1.77 0.93
C ASN A 103 -13.64 2.89 0.57
N PHE A 104 -12.40 2.52 0.28
CA PHE A 104 -11.27 3.41 0.02
C PHE A 104 -10.36 2.80 -1.05
N THR A 105 -9.39 3.58 -1.54
CA THR A 105 -8.52 3.14 -2.63
C THR A 105 -7.54 2.08 -2.14
N VAL A 106 -7.34 1.02 -2.92
CA VAL A 106 -6.36 -0.05 -2.67
C VAL A 106 -5.36 -0.11 -3.83
N ILE A 107 -4.08 -0.05 -3.50
CA ILE A 107 -2.93 -0.30 -4.38
C ILE A 107 -2.39 -1.69 -4.03
N TYR A 108 -1.99 -2.47 -5.03
CA TYR A 108 -1.33 -3.76 -4.81
C TYR A 108 0.17 -3.62 -5.08
N ASP A 109 0.98 -3.99 -4.09
CA ASP A 109 2.45 -3.90 -4.13
C ASP A 109 3.09 -5.28 -3.85
N PRO A 110 2.86 -6.28 -4.73
CA PRO A 110 3.24 -7.67 -4.47
C PRO A 110 4.75 -7.90 -4.33
N ASN A 111 5.54 -6.96 -4.87
CA ASN A 111 6.99 -6.97 -4.80
C ASN A 111 7.55 -6.06 -3.68
N GLY A 112 6.67 -5.41 -2.90
CA GLY A 112 7.05 -4.52 -1.80
C GLY A 112 7.84 -3.28 -2.23
N ALA A 113 7.68 -2.80 -3.47
CA ALA A 113 8.44 -1.67 -3.99
C ALA A 113 8.14 -0.37 -3.25
N ILE A 114 6.86 -0.12 -2.96
CA ILE A 114 6.41 1.01 -2.15
C ILE A 114 6.80 0.76 -0.69
N ALA A 115 6.51 -0.42 -0.15
CA ALA A 115 6.80 -0.75 1.25
C ALA A 115 8.30 -0.54 1.59
N LYS A 116 9.20 -0.90 0.66
CA LYS A 116 10.64 -0.69 0.79
C LYS A 116 11.03 0.80 0.82
N GLU A 117 10.38 1.64 0.02
CA GLU A 117 10.64 3.08 -0.02
C GLU A 117 10.27 3.75 1.31
N PHE A 118 9.15 3.35 1.90
CA PHE A 118 8.69 3.80 3.22
C PHE A 118 9.45 3.16 4.39
N LYS A 119 10.31 2.16 4.12
CA LYS A 119 11.14 1.46 5.11
C LYS A 119 10.30 0.92 6.28
N LEU A 120 9.21 0.22 5.96
CA LEU A 120 8.28 -0.28 6.97
C LEU A 120 8.99 -1.11 8.04
N LYS A 121 8.63 -0.86 9.30
CA LYS A 121 9.21 -1.54 10.48
C LYS A 121 8.27 -2.57 11.10
N GLY A 122 7.01 -2.61 10.66
CA GLY A 122 5.99 -3.51 11.17
C GLY A 122 4.65 -3.32 10.43
N MET A 123 3.70 -4.21 10.72
CA MET A 123 2.38 -4.21 10.07
C MET A 123 1.23 -4.04 11.11
N PRO A 124 0.16 -3.32 10.75
CA PRO A 124 0.12 -2.34 9.66
C PRO A 124 1.13 -1.20 9.94
N SER A 125 1.35 -0.35 8.95
CA SER A 125 1.98 0.95 9.17
C SER A 125 1.19 2.00 8.41
N SER A 126 1.00 3.18 9.00
CA SER A 126 0.25 4.25 8.35
C SER A 126 1.03 5.56 8.33
N TYR A 127 0.84 6.37 7.30
CA TYR A 127 1.45 7.68 7.12
C TYR A 127 0.35 8.71 6.85
N LEU A 128 0.46 9.87 7.50
CA LEU A 128 -0.39 11.02 7.20
C LEU A 128 0.36 11.99 6.31
N PHE A 129 -0.28 12.38 5.22
CA PHE A 129 0.17 13.47 4.37
C PHE A 129 -0.73 14.68 4.56
N ASP A 130 -0.09 15.84 4.68
CA ASP A 130 -0.80 17.12 4.73
C ASP A 130 -1.35 17.52 3.35
N LYS A 131 -2.07 18.65 3.31
CA LYS A 131 -2.67 19.20 2.09
C LYS A 131 -1.64 19.61 1.03
N THR A 132 -0.35 19.69 1.35
CA THR A 132 0.72 19.96 0.36
C THR A 132 1.28 18.68 -0.26
N GLY A 133 0.88 17.52 0.26
CA GLY A 133 1.40 16.21 -0.14
C GLY A 133 2.68 15.82 0.59
N LYS A 134 2.98 16.43 1.75
CA LYS A 134 4.15 16.06 2.56
C LYS A 134 3.76 15.10 3.68
N PRO A 135 4.53 14.02 3.92
CA PRO A 135 4.31 13.16 5.08
C PRO A 135 4.66 13.92 6.36
N VAL A 136 3.73 13.94 7.32
CA VAL A 136 3.84 14.70 8.58
C VAL A 136 3.73 13.84 9.83
N SER A 137 3.20 12.62 9.70
CA SER A 137 3.12 11.64 10.79
C SER A 137 3.23 10.21 10.25
N ALA A 138 3.71 9.29 11.09
CA ALA A 138 3.83 7.88 10.78
C ALA A 138 3.57 7.03 12.03
N HIS A 139 2.83 5.94 11.87
CA HIS A 139 2.46 5.02 12.94
C HIS A 139 2.82 3.59 12.56
N VAL A 140 3.38 2.84 13.52
CA VAL A 140 3.61 1.40 13.38
C VAL A 140 2.61 0.67 14.26
N GLY A 141 1.88 -0.26 13.65
CA GLY A 141 0.76 -0.97 14.25
C GLY A 141 -0.53 -0.15 14.27
N PHE A 142 -1.61 -0.82 14.63
CA PHE A 142 -2.92 -0.21 14.87
C PHE A 142 -3.50 -0.74 16.17
N PHE A 143 -3.86 0.16 17.08
CA PHE A 143 -4.34 -0.19 18.41
C PHE A 143 -5.70 0.46 18.69
N ASN A 144 -6.68 -0.34 19.13
CA ASN A 144 -8.04 0.15 19.38
C ASN A 144 -8.09 1.30 20.41
N ASN A 145 -7.22 1.27 21.42
CA ASN A 145 -7.14 2.32 22.45
C ASN A 145 -6.48 3.62 21.95
N LYS A 146 -5.95 3.66 20.73
CA LYS A 146 -5.34 4.85 20.11
C LYS A 146 -6.18 5.44 18.97
N LYS A 147 -7.37 4.90 18.68
CA LYS A 147 -8.25 5.39 17.60
C LYS A 147 -8.52 6.89 17.68
N ALA A 148 -8.77 7.40 18.88
CA ALA A 148 -9.01 8.83 19.10
C ALA A 148 -7.78 9.68 18.78
N ASP A 149 -6.57 9.19 19.09
CA ASP A 149 -5.31 9.89 18.77
C ASP A 149 -5.10 9.97 17.26
N TYR A 150 -5.30 8.85 16.54
CA TYR A 150 -5.19 8.81 15.08
C TYR A 150 -6.18 9.76 14.40
N GLU A 151 -7.43 9.79 14.87
CA GLU A 151 -8.46 10.69 14.37
C GLU A 151 -8.14 12.15 14.68
N ALA A 152 -7.62 12.46 15.87
CA ALA A 152 -7.24 13.81 16.24
C ALA A 152 -6.13 14.38 15.32
N GLU A 153 -5.16 13.56 14.92
CA GLU A 153 -4.15 13.96 13.92
C GLU A 153 -4.78 14.30 12.56
N ILE A 154 -5.72 13.47 12.09
CA ILE A 154 -6.48 13.73 10.86
C ILE A 154 -7.23 15.06 10.97
N VAL A 155 -8.02 15.24 12.03
CA VAL A 155 -8.85 16.44 12.23
C VAL A 155 -7.99 17.71 12.30
N LYS A 156 -6.83 17.64 12.97
CA LYS A 156 -5.88 18.76 13.04
C LYS A 156 -5.41 19.18 11.65
N LEU A 157 -5.07 18.22 10.79
CA LEU A 157 -4.64 18.50 9.42
C LEU A 157 -5.79 19.02 8.55
N LEU A 158 -7.01 18.51 8.76
CA LEU A 158 -8.21 18.99 8.05
C LEU A 158 -8.53 20.45 8.39
N ALA A 159 -8.35 20.86 9.65
CA ALA A 159 -8.58 22.23 10.12
C ALA A 159 -7.52 23.25 9.63
N THR A 160 -6.37 22.80 9.14
CA THR A 160 -5.30 23.69 8.67
C THR A 160 -5.67 24.27 7.29
N SER A 161 -5.52 25.59 7.11
CA SER A 161 -5.68 26.23 5.79
C SER A 161 -4.54 25.80 4.84
N ARG A 162 -4.80 25.76 3.53
CA ARG A 162 -3.73 25.52 2.54
C ARG A 162 -2.68 26.62 2.56
#